data_AF-A0A932LKR3-F1
#
_entry.id   AF-A0A932LKR3-F1
#
_cell.length_a   1.000
_cell.length_b   1.000
_cell.length_c   1.000
_cell.angle_alpha   90.00
_cell.angle_beta   90.00
_cell.angle_gamma   90.00
#
_symmetry.space_group_name_H-M   'P 1'
#
loop_
_entity.id
_entity.type
_entity.pdbx_description
1 polymer ?
#
loop_
_entity_poly.entity_id
_entity_poly.type
_entity_poly.pdbx_seq_one_letter_code
_entity_poly.pdbx_strand_id
1 'polypeptide(L)'
;MAVIFGVFLCSWLVALAFAVYLLTRVGIFGGWPTLFLIAWLTAWAAGGYFLVRVFYSLVGRRRPENVTLDWDLLRHDLGYYQYFCANYSPEPWKVPRWSPVREIPKAEVSPVRLEDLGGRLRLTIDHGAERIEIGRFLQDGDRRSLARRLQEWVGRS
;
A
#
# COMPACT_ATOMS: atom_id res chain seq x y z
N MET A 1 -16.97 6.03 10.48
CA MET A 1 -16.06 4.86 10.63
C MET A 1 -15.15 4.95 11.85
N ALA A 2 -14.45 6.08 12.10
CA ALA A 2 -13.53 6.20 13.24
C ALA A 2 -14.18 5.91 14.61
N VAL A 3 -15.42 6.35 14.84
CA VAL A 3 -16.15 6.12 16.10
C VAL A 3 -16.44 4.63 16.35
N ILE A 4 -16.93 3.91 15.33
CA ILE A 4 -17.24 2.47 15.43
C ILE A 4 -15.97 1.67 15.73
N PHE A 5 -14.86 2.01 15.06
CA PHE A 5 -13.57 1.38 15.29
C PHE A 5 -13.02 1.68 16.69
N GLY A 6 -13.18 2.92 17.17
CA GLY A 6 -12.82 3.31 18.54
C GLY A 6 -13.62 2.51 19.58
N VAL A 7 -14.94 2.40 19.41
CA VAL A 7 -15.80 1.59 20.29
C VAL A 7 -15.38 0.11 20.26
N PHE A 8 -15.08 -0.44 19.09
CA PHE A 8 -14.59 -1.81 18.96
C PHE A 8 -13.28 -2.03 19.73
N LEU A 9 -12.30 -1.14 19.58
CA LEU A 9 -11.02 -1.23 20.29
C LEU A 9 -11.19 -1.12 21.81
N CYS A 10 -12.05 -0.21 22.28
CA CYS A 10 -12.36 -0.07 23.71
C CYS A 10 -13.01 -1.34 24.25
N SER A 11 -14.03 -1.87 23.59
CA SER A 11 -14.68 -3.12 23.98
C SER A 11 -13.73 -4.31 23.96
N TRP A 12 -12.82 -4.36 22.98
CA TRP A 12 -11.78 -5.39 22.88
C TRP A 12 -10.78 -5.33 24.04
N LEU A 13 -10.32 -4.13 24.42
CA LEU A 13 -9.44 -3.93 25.58
C LEU A 13 -10.14 -4.34 26.89
N VAL A 14 -11.42 -3.98 27.06
CA VAL A 14 -12.21 -4.36 28.23
C VAL A 14 -12.35 -5.89 28.33
N ALA A 15 -12.65 -6.57 27.21
CA ALA A 15 -12.74 -8.03 27.18
C ALA A 15 -11.40 -8.71 27.53
N LEU A 16 -10.28 -8.17 27.04
CA LEU A 16 -8.95 -8.69 27.34
C LEU A 16 -8.59 -8.50 28.82
N ALA A 17 -8.85 -7.32 29.39
CA ALA A 17 -8.66 -7.04 30.81
C ALA A 17 -9.53 -7.95 31.69
N PHE A 18 -10.79 -8.15 31.30
CA PHE A 18 -11.70 -9.04 32.01
C PHE A 18 -11.23 -10.50 31.99
N ALA A 19 -10.70 -10.98 30.86
CA ALA A 19 -10.19 -12.34 30.77
C ALA A 19 -8.91 -12.55 31.61
N VAL A 20 -8.01 -11.55 31.66
CA VAL A 20 -6.84 -11.56 32.57
C VAL A 20 -7.29 -11.54 34.03
N TYR A 21 -8.33 -10.76 34.36
CA TYR A 21 -8.93 -10.75 35.69
C TYR A 21 -9.46 -12.14 36.07
N LEU A 22 -10.20 -12.81 35.17
CA LEU A 22 -10.70 -14.16 35.41
C LEU A 22 -9.57 -15.16 35.65
N LEU A 23 -8.50 -15.11 34.85
CA LEU A 23 -7.32 -15.97 35.02
C LEU A 23 -6.63 -15.76 36.37
N THR A 24 -6.47 -14.50 36.80
CA THR A 24 -5.68 -14.16 38.00
C THR A 24 -6.46 -14.27 39.29
N ARG A 25 -7.77 -13.99 39.29
CA ARG A 25 -8.60 -13.89 40.51
C ARG A 25 -9.48 -15.10 40.76
N VAL A 26 -9.99 -15.73 39.70
CA VAL A 26 -10.91 -16.88 39.84
C VAL A 26 -10.12 -18.18 40.01
N GLY A 27 -8.80 -18.14 39.82
CA GLY A 27 -7.93 -19.28 40.12
C GLY A 27 -8.15 -20.46 39.19
N ILE A 28 -8.51 -20.19 37.92
CA ILE A 28 -8.59 -21.21 36.86
C ILE A 28 -7.15 -21.61 36.50
N PHE A 29 -6.46 -22.27 37.43
CA PHE A 29 -5.12 -22.81 37.24
C PHE A 29 -5.23 -24.32 37.14
N GLY A 30 -5.28 -24.80 35.91
CA GLY A 30 -5.13 -26.22 35.60
C GLY A 30 -6.27 -26.78 34.76
N GLY A 31 -5.91 -27.41 33.65
CA GLY A 31 -6.81 -28.18 32.80
C GLY A 31 -7.21 -27.49 31.49
N TRP A 32 -8.07 -28.19 30.75
CA TRP A 32 -8.59 -27.80 29.44
C TRP A 32 -9.19 -26.38 29.36
N PRO A 33 -9.95 -25.89 30.35
CA PRO A 33 -10.54 -24.55 30.30
C PRO A 33 -9.49 -23.43 30.25
N THR A 34 -8.33 -23.62 30.90
CA THR A 34 -7.25 -22.63 30.91
C THR A 34 -6.62 -22.52 29.51
N LEU A 35 -6.32 -23.67 28.89
CA LEU A 35 -5.73 -23.73 27.54
C LEU A 35 -6.69 -23.18 26.49
N PHE A 36 -7.98 -23.51 26.58
CA PHE A 36 -9.02 -22.95 25.71
C PHE A 36 -9.06 -21.42 25.81
N LEU A 37 -9.04 -20.87 27.03
CA LEU A 37 -9.09 -19.42 27.24
C LEU A 37 -7.85 -18.72 26.68
N ILE A 38 -6.65 -19.30 26.86
CA ILE A 38 -5.40 -18.78 26.29
C ILE A 38 -5.47 -18.79 24.76
N ALA A 39 -5.82 -19.93 24.15
CA ALA A 39 -5.93 -20.05 22.71
C ALA A 39 -6.95 -19.05 22.14
N TRP A 40 -8.12 -18.95 22.77
CA TRP A 40 -9.17 -18.01 22.43
C TRP A 40 -8.67 -16.56 22.48
N LEU A 41 -7.99 -16.16 23.57
CA LEU A 41 -7.42 -14.82 23.71
C LEU A 41 -6.35 -14.53 22.65
N THR A 42 -5.48 -15.49 22.34
CA THR A 42 -4.46 -15.31 21.29
C THR A 42 -5.09 -15.12 19.92
N ALA A 43 -6.16 -15.85 19.59
CA ALA A 43 -6.90 -15.67 18.35
C ALA A 43 -7.54 -14.27 18.27
N TRP A 44 -8.15 -13.80 19.36
CA TRP A 44 -8.69 -12.44 19.43
C TRP A 44 -7.62 -11.35 19.34
N ALA A 45 -6.42 -11.59 19.89
CA ALA A 45 -5.30 -10.68 19.78
C ALA A 45 -4.78 -10.58 18.34
N ALA A 46 -4.66 -11.72 17.66
CA ALA A 46 -4.31 -11.75 16.24
C ALA A 46 -5.36 -11.01 15.39
N GLY A 47 -6.65 -11.23 15.66
CA GLY A 47 -7.75 -10.53 14.99
C GLY A 47 -7.73 -9.01 15.21
N GLY A 48 -7.54 -8.57 16.45
CA GLY A 48 -7.41 -7.15 16.78
C GLY A 48 -6.22 -6.48 16.10
N TYR A 49 -5.05 -7.13 16.14
CA TYR A 49 -3.84 -6.65 15.44
C TYR A 49 -4.06 -6.53 13.93
N PHE A 50 -4.71 -7.51 13.30
CA PHE A 50 -5.04 -7.46 11.88
C PHE A 50 -5.97 -6.28 11.56
N LEU A 51 -7.03 -6.07 12.35
CA LEU A 51 -7.95 -4.95 12.17
C LEU A 51 -7.25 -3.60 12.30
N VAL A 52 -6.36 -3.47 13.28
CA VAL A 52 -5.52 -2.28 13.48
C VAL A 52 -4.63 -2.04 12.25
N ARG A 53 -3.96 -3.06 11.71
CA ARG A 53 -3.17 -2.92 10.48
C ARG A 53 -4.02 -2.46 9.30
N VAL A 54 -5.20 -3.06 9.10
CA VAL A 54 -6.11 -2.67 8.02
C VAL A 54 -6.54 -1.21 8.22
N PHE A 55 -6.92 -0.82 9.43
CA PHE A 55 -7.31 0.55 9.73
C PHE A 55 -6.17 1.55 9.48
N TYR A 56 -4.95 1.27 9.94
CA TYR A 56 -3.78 2.10 9.64
C TYR A 56 -3.50 2.20 8.15
N SER A 57 -3.75 1.14 7.37
CA SER A 57 -3.62 1.20 5.91
C SER A 57 -4.71 2.06 5.25
N LEU A 58 -5.92 2.10 5.81
CA LEU A 58 -7.05 2.89 5.30
C LEU A 58 -6.95 4.37 5.69
N VAL A 59 -6.49 4.65 6.92
CA VAL A 59 -6.35 6.01 7.47
C VAL A 59 -5.01 6.65 7.14
N GLY A 60 -3.97 5.84 6.90
CA GLY A 60 -2.69 6.32 6.43
C GLY A 60 -2.89 7.23 5.21
N ARG A 61 -2.35 8.46 5.27
CA ARG A 61 -2.41 9.40 4.15
C ARG A 61 -1.97 8.67 2.89
N ARG A 62 -2.87 8.61 1.90
CA ARG A 62 -2.52 8.10 0.57
C ARG A 62 -1.34 8.92 0.07
N ARG A 63 -0.14 8.32 0.05
CA ARG A 63 1.01 8.96 -0.59
C ARG A 63 0.72 8.98 -2.08
N PRO A 64 0.55 10.16 -2.70
CA PRO A 64 0.32 10.25 -4.12
C PRO A 64 1.53 9.68 -4.86
N GLU A 65 1.28 9.19 -6.07
CA GLU A 65 2.36 8.90 -7.02
C GLU A 65 3.20 10.16 -7.21
N ASN A 66 4.52 10.04 -7.06
CA ASN A 66 5.45 11.14 -7.22
C ASN A 66 6.46 10.81 -8.31
N VAL A 67 6.60 11.72 -9.26
CA VAL A 67 7.59 11.63 -10.34
C VAL A 67 8.53 12.80 -10.15
N THR A 68 9.76 12.50 -9.74
CA THR A 68 10.82 13.51 -9.59
C THR A 68 11.74 13.42 -10.80
N LEU A 69 11.89 14.53 -11.50
CA LEU A 69 12.78 14.68 -12.64
C LEU A 69 14.08 15.32 -12.14
N ASP A 70 15.15 14.53 -12.08
CA ASP A 70 16.51 15.03 -11.90
C ASP A 70 17.13 15.32 -13.28
N TRP A 71 18.34 15.88 -13.33
CA TRP A 71 18.99 16.22 -14.61
C TRP A 71 19.19 15.01 -15.54
N ASP A 72 19.61 13.90 -14.97
CA ASP A 72 20.05 12.66 -15.59
C ASP A 72 19.28 11.42 -15.09
N LEU A 73 18.35 11.61 -14.14
CA LEU A 73 17.60 10.53 -13.50
C LEU A 73 16.10 10.84 -13.41
N LEU A 74 15.28 9.88 -13.81
CA LEU A 74 13.84 9.86 -13.53
C LEU A 74 13.59 9.00 -12.30
N ARG A 75 13.11 9.60 -11.22
CA ARG A 75 12.67 8.88 -10.01
C ARG A 75 11.15 8.75 -10.02
N HIS A 76 10.67 7.52 -10.13
CA HIS A 76 9.25 7.20 -10.09
C HIS A 76 8.90 6.48 -8.78
N ASP A 77 8.23 7.20 -7.89
CA ASP A 77 7.63 6.63 -6.68
C ASP A 77 6.14 6.39 -6.92
N LEU A 78 5.75 5.12 -6.95
CA LEU A 78 4.37 4.68 -7.13
C LEU A 78 3.47 5.03 -5.92
N GLY A 79 4.06 5.42 -4.79
CA GLY A 79 3.35 5.71 -3.56
C GLY A 79 2.78 4.46 -2.88
N TYR A 80 1.91 4.68 -1.89
CA TYR A 80 1.40 3.60 -1.02
C TYR A 80 0.22 2.81 -1.64
N TYR A 81 -0.26 3.19 -2.82
CA TYR A 81 -1.47 2.59 -3.41
C TYR A 81 -1.26 1.15 -3.93
N GLN A 82 -0.01 0.68 -4.02
CA GLN A 82 0.30 -0.61 -4.63
C GLN A 82 -0.03 -1.83 -3.74
N TYR A 83 -0.26 -1.65 -2.44
CA TYR A 83 -0.45 -2.77 -1.50
C TYR A 83 -1.77 -3.54 -1.67
N PHE A 84 -2.83 -2.91 -2.17
CA PHE A 84 -4.16 -3.55 -2.23
C PHE A 84 -4.64 -3.91 -3.64
N CYS A 85 -4.14 -3.27 -4.70
CA CYS A 85 -4.74 -3.41 -6.04
C CYS A 85 -3.78 -3.75 -7.18
N ALA A 86 -2.46 -3.80 -6.97
CA ALA A 86 -1.51 -3.83 -8.07
C ALA A 86 -0.54 -5.02 -8.07
N ASN A 87 -0.56 -5.88 -7.04
CA ASN A 87 0.24 -7.09 -7.00
C ASN A 87 -0.67 -8.33 -6.95
N TYR A 88 -1.43 -8.56 -8.01
CA TYR A 88 -1.60 -9.94 -8.48
C TYR A 88 -0.27 -10.32 -9.16
N SER A 89 0.80 -10.41 -8.38
CA SER A 89 1.94 -11.20 -8.82
C SER A 89 1.45 -12.64 -8.77
N PRO A 90 1.51 -13.42 -9.86
CA PRO A 90 1.10 -14.82 -9.85
C PRO A 90 1.96 -15.68 -8.91
N GLU A 91 3.03 -15.10 -8.34
CA GLU A 91 3.91 -15.74 -7.36
C GLU A 91 3.54 -15.35 -5.92
N PRO A 92 2.80 -16.18 -5.18
CA PRO A 92 2.33 -15.87 -3.81
C PRO A 92 3.43 -15.73 -2.75
N TRP A 93 4.68 -16.10 -3.06
CA TRP A 93 5.82 -16.05 -2.14
C TRP A 93 6.72 -14.81 -2.31
N LYS A 94 6.51 -14.00 -3.36
CA LYS A 94 7.27 -12.75 -3.50
C LYS A 94 6.73 -11.74 -2.50
N VAL A 95 7.41 -11.63 -1.36
CA VAL A 95 7.18 -10.57 -0.38
C VAL A 95 7.11 -9.21 -1.09
N PRO A 96 6.10 -8.37 -0.81
CA PRO A 96 5.97 -7.07 -1.44
C PRO A 96 7.20 -6.24 -1.09
N ARG A 97 8.11 -6.09 -2.05
CA ARG A 97 9.32 -5.27 -1.93
C ARG A 97 8.86 -3.87 -1.54
N TRP A 98 9.23 -3.42 -0.34
CA TRP A 98 8.84 -2.12 0.20
C TRP A 98 9.17 -1.04 -0.82
N SER A 99 8.12 -0.37 -1.34
CA SER A 99 8.17 0.85 -2.18
C SER A 99 9.39 0.92 -3.10
N PRO A 100 9.34 0.32 -4.31
CA PRO A 100 10.43 0.46 -5.25
C PRO A 100 10.29 1.85 -5.88
N VAL A 101 10.90 2.86 -5.26
CA VAL A 101 11.30 4.05 -6.02
C VAL A 101 12.12 3.52 -7.18
N ARG A 102 11.57 3.62 -8.40
CA ARG A 102 12.27 3.20 -9.61
C ARG A 102 13.12 4.36 -10.07
N GLU A 103 14.41 4.13 -10.12
CA GLU A 103 15.38 5.08 -10.66
C GLU A 103 15.70 4.65 -12.09
N ILE A 104 15.37 5.51 -13.06
CA ILE A 104 15.54 5.23 -14.48
C ILE A 104 16.50 6.28 -15.04
N PRO A 105 17.69 5.89 -15.52
CA PRO A 105 18.62 6.82 -16.16
C PRO A 105 17.98 7.47 -17.38
N LYS A 106 18.18 8.77 -17.58
CA LYS A 106 17.64 9.53 -18.72
C LYS A 106 18.01 8.91 -20.07
N ALA A 107 19.21 8.33 -20.17
CA ALA A 107 19.68 7.64 -21.37
C ALA A 107 18.86 6.38 -21.72
N GLU A 108 18.19 5.77 -20.74
CA GLU A 108 17.37 4.56 -20.91
C GLU A 108 15.88 4.88 -21.08
N VAL A 109 15.49 6.15 -20.92
CA VAL A 109 14.11 6.61 -21.11
C VAL A 109 13.80 6.63 -22.60
N SER A 110 13.07 5.62 -23.07
CA SER A 110 12.55 5.56 -24.45
C SER A 110 11.45 6.61 -24.67
N PRO A 111 11.07 6.91 -25.93
CA PRO A 111 10.10 7.96 -26.22
C PRO A 111 8.81 7.81 -25.42
N VAL A 112 8.43 8.90 -24.76
CA VAL A 112 7.22 9.02 -23.94
C VAL A 112 6.00 8.91 -24.84
N ARG A 113 5.18 7.88 -24.64
CA ARG A 113 3.98 7.61 -25.44
C ARG A 113 2.71 7.93 -24.66
N LEU A 114 1.75 8.50 -25.37
CA LEU A 114 0.43 8.80 -24.86
C LEU A 114 -0.58 8.00 -25.70
N GLU A 115 -1.08 6.91 -25.15
CA GLU A 115 -2.02 6.00 -25.82
C GLU A 115 -3.46 6.35 -25.39
N ASP A 116 -4.40 6.45 -26.33
CA ASP A 116 -5.83 6.58 -26.01
C ASP A 116 -6.50 5.20 -26.09
N LEU A 117 -6.95 4.69 -24.95
CA LEU A 117 -7.59 3.37 -24.83
C LEU A 117 -9.12 3.50 -24.74
N GLY A 118 -9.72 4.20 -25.71
CA GLY A 118 -11.17 4.24 -25.86
C GLY A 118 -11.89 4.92 -24.70
N GLY A 119 -11.34 6.04 -24.20
CA GLY A 119 -11.91 6.80 -23.08
C GLY A 119 -11.03 6.86 -21.84
N ARG A 120 -9.83 6.27 -21.89
CA ARG A 120 -8.78 6.46 -20.89
C ARG A 120 -7.46 6.72 -21.57
N LEU A 121 -6.87 7.88 -21.28
CA LEU A 121 -5.53 8.22 -21.73
C LEU A 121 -4.49 7.45 -20.89
N ARG A 122 -3.49 6.84 -21.50
CA ARG A 122 -2.43 6.09 -20.82
C ARG A 122 -1.08 6.68 -21.19
N LEU A 123 -0.30 7.06 -20.17
CA LEU A 123 1.05 7.58 -20.35
C LEU A 123 2.03 6.46 -20.03
N THR A 124 2.83 6.07 -21.02
CA THR A 124 3.77 4.96 -20.93
C THR A 124 5.18 5.43 -21.28
N ILE A 125 6.14 4.91 -20.54
CA ILE A 125 7.57 5.02 -20.82
C ILE A 125 8.10 3.60 -21.01
N ASP A 126 8.81 3.36 -22.11
CA ASP A 126 9.50 2.09 -22.30
C ASP A 126 10.90 2.18 -21.63
N HIS A 127 11.26 1.15 -20.87
CA HIS A 127 12.54 0.97 -20.18
C HIS A 127 13.08 -0.42 -20.53
N GLY A 128 13.93 -0.49 -21.55
CA GLY A 128 14.36 -1.76 -22.12
C GLY A 128 13.17 -2.58 -22.64
N ALA A 129 12.91 -3.74 -22.04
CA ALA A 129 11.76 -4.59 -22.36
C ALA A 129 10.52 -4.32 -21.49
N GLU A 130 10.64 -3.48 -20.45
CA GLU A 130 9.53 -3.15 -19.56
C GLU A 130 8.80 -1.89 -20.04
N ARG A 131 7.48 -1.92 -20.01
CA ARG A 131 6.64 -0.73 -20.24
C ARG A 131 6.06 -0.26 -18.91
N ILE A 132 6.44 0.94 -18.50
CA ILE A 132 6.03 1.54 -17.23
C ILE A 132 4.92 2.55 -17.49
N GLU A 133 3.76 2.35 -16.88
CA GLU A 133 2.65 3.31 -16.90
C GLU A 133 2.83 4.34 -15.78
N ILE A 134 2.76 5.63 -16.12
CA ILE A 134 2.93 6.75 -15.19
C ILE A 134 1.63 7.55 -15.12
N GLY A 135 1.30 8.06 -13.93
CA GLY A 135 0.13 8.90 -13.73
C GLY A 135 -1.17 8.13 -13.85
N ARG A 136 -1.19 6.90 -13.31
CA ARG A 136 -2.36 6.00 -13.41
C ARG A 136 -3.62 6.65 -12.85
N PHE A 137 -3.46 7.44 -11.79
CA PHE A 137 -4.52 8.12 -11.05
C PHE A 137 -4.68 9.60 -11.40
N LEU A 138 -3.87 10.12 -12.33
CA LEU A 138 -4.01 11.51 -12.80
C LEU A 138 -5.24 11.67 -13.68
N GLN A 139 -5.82 12.87 -13.71
CA GLN A 139 -6.81 13.23 -14.72
C GLN A 139 -6.14 13.35 -16.08
N ASP A 140 -6.92 13.25 -17.16
CA ASP A 140 -6.37 13.28 -18.52
C ASP A 140 -5.63 14.59 -18.84
N GLY A 141 -6.11 15.73 -18.31
CA GLY A 141 -5.43 17.03 -18.43
C GLY A 141 -4.06 17.03 -17.76
N ASP A 142 -3.98 16.55 -16.52
CA ASP A 142 -2.73 16.44 -15.78
C ASP A 142 -1.77 15.44 -16.44
N ARG A 143 -2.29 14.34 -16.97
CA ARG A 143 -1.51 13.33 -17.68
C ARG A 143 -0.89 13.89 -18.97
N ARG A 144 -1.63 14.69 -19.74
CA ARG A 144 -1.09 15.41 -20.90
C ARG A 144 -0.01 16.43 -20.51
N SER A 145 -0.24 17.17 -19.43
CA SER A 145 0.72 18.13 -18.90
C SER A 145 2.03 17.43 -18.47
N LEU A 146 1.91 16.31 -17.76
CA LEU A 146 3.05 15.49 -17.35
C LEU A 146 3.80 14.92 -18.56
N ALA A 147 3.08 14.39 -19.56
CA ALA A 147 3.67 13.88 -20.79
C ALA A 147 4.52 14.95 -21.50
N ARG A 148 4.00 16.18 -21.60
CA ARG A 148 4.74 17.31 -22.18
C ARG A 148 6.01 17.63 -21.41
N ARG A 149 5.94 17.71 -20.07
CA ARG A 149 7.12 17.97 -19.23
C ARG A 149 8.18 16.88 -19.36
N LEU A 150 7.76 15.62 -19.46
CA LEU A 150 8.68 14.50 -19.68
C LEU A 150 9.35 14.59 -21.05
N GLN A 151 8.59 14.90 -22.11
CA GLN A 151 9.15 15.08 -23.46
C GLN A 151 10.15 16.25 -23.51
N GLU A 152 9.80 17.39 -22.92
CA GLU A 152 10.71 18.54 -22.80
C GLU A 152 11.98 18.18 -22.03
N TRP A 153 11.85 17.43 -20.93
CA TRP A 153 12.99 16.99 -20.13
C TRP A 153 13.92 16.06 -20.91
N VAL A 154 13.38 15.08 -21.65
CA VAL A 154 14.16 14.18 -22.52
C VAL A 154 14.88 14.98 -23.62
N GLY A 155 14.22 15.97 -24.23
CA GLY A 155 14.77 16.78 -25.33
C GLY A 155 15.85 17.80 -24.93
N ARG A 156 16.02 18.12 -23.64
CA ARG A 156 17.06 19.06 -23.16
C ARG A 156 18.45 18.42 -23.05
N SER A 157 18.84 17.58 -24.01
CA SER A 157 20.18 16.95 -24.05
C SER A 157 21.26 17.92 -24.48
#